data_AF-A0A7S2CXJ9-F1
#
_entry.id   AF-A0A7S2CXJ9-F1
#
_cell.length_a   1.000
_cell.length_b   1.000
_cell.length_c   1.000
_cell.angle_alpha   90.00
_cell.angle_beta   90.00
_cell.angle_gamma   90.00
#
_symmetry.space_group_name_H-M   'P 1'
#
loop_
_entity.id
_entity.type
_entity.pdbx_description
1 polymer ?
#
loop_
_entity_poly.entity_id
_entity_poly.type
_entity_poly.pdbx_seq_one_letter_code
_entity_poly.pdbx_strand_id
1 'polypeptide(L)'
;MGALEAVWNLFDFLRMPAEPFIDPALASKIDSSLLDNAKEHHREAVQFALTDLYGRRKEAIFRLPARMERFMCEHMLNDEKDLLTAYAFLQVALWMAFSTVVQLLIIPWESAYSWYWILPHVAVTWGLFPQRFILAMHYAAHRPIFSTARMGWAATLLNEAPQNVLSNYFGLPAGAYYLHHAVV
;
A
#
# COMPACT_ATOMS: atom_id res chain seq x y z
N MET A 1 -7.62 -32.80 8.99
CA MET A 1 -8.17 -31.44 9.20
C MET A 1 -7.18 -30.31 8.91
N GLY A 2 -5.87 -30.44 9.19
CA GLY A 2 -4.95 -29.29 9.08
C GLY A 2 -4.62 -28.73 7.67
N ALA A 3 -4.72 -29.52 6.59
CA ALA A 3 -4.36 -29.03 5.25
C ALA A 3 -5.42 -28.08 4.65
N LEU A 4 -6.71 -28.36 4.89
CA LEU A 4 -7.81 -27.51 4.44
C LEU A 4 -7.88 -26.22 5.26
N GLU A 5 -7.63 -26.26 6.57
CA GLU A 5 -7.50 -25.05 7.41
C GLU A 5 -6.29 -24.19 6.99
N ALA A 6 -5.15 -24.80 6.65
CA ALA A 6 -4.00 -24.04 6.15
C ALA A 6 -4.29 -23.36 4.81
N VAL A 7 -5.01 -24.05 3.90
CA VAL A 7 -5.46 -23.47 2.63
C VAL A 7 -6.50 -22.39 2.86
N TRP A 8 -7.45 -22.56 3.79
CA TRP A 8 -8.42 -21.52 4.15
C TRP A 8 -7.78 -20.32 4.83
N ASN A 9 -6.83 -20.50 5.74
CA ASN A 9 -6.08 -19.41 6.37
C ASN A 9 -5.18 -18.70 5.37
N LEU A 10 -4.57 -19.43 4.41
CA LEU A 10 -3.83 -18.84 3.31
C LEU A 10 -4.77 -18.08 2.38
N PHE A 11 -5.94 -18.63 2.06
CA PHE A 11 -6.96 -17.96 1.28
C PHE A 11 -7.44 -16.70 2.00
N ASP A 12 -7.76 -16.74 3.29
CA ASP A 12 -8.20 -15.59 4.10
C ASP A 12 -7.10 -14.54 4.28
N PHE A 13 -5.84 -14.97 4.43
CA PHE A 13 -4.66 -14.10 4.37
C PHE A 13 -4.52 -13.42 3.00
N LEU A 14 -4.81 -14.16 1.92
CA LEU A 14 -4.88 -13.64 0.54
C LEU A 14 -6.21 -12.93 0.22
N ARG A 15 -7.25 -13.09 1.05
CA ARG A 15 -8.60 -12.47 0.98
C ARG A 15 -8.68 -11.16 1.75
N MET A 16 -7.61 -10.82 2.47
CA MET A 16 -7.40 -9.51 3.08
C MET A 16 -7.39 -8.30 2.13
N PRO A 17 -7.49 -8.36 0.79
CA PRO A 17 -7.63 -7.14 -0.01
C PRO A 17 -9.07 -6.68 -0.24
N ALA A 18 -10.10 -7.46 0.10
CA ALA A 18 -11.44 -7.11 -0.38
C ALA A 18 -12.07 -5.91 0.35
N GLU A 19 -12.08 -5.85 1.68
CA GLU A 19 -12.71 -4.74 2.41
C GLU A 19 -12.01 -4.49 3.76
N PRO A 20 -11.75 -3.23 4.15
CA PRO A 20 -11.30 -2.92 5.49
C PRO A 20 -12.32 -3.43 6.52
N PHE A 21 -11.85 -4.06 7.59
CA PHE A 21 -12.75 -4.47 8.67
C PHE A 21 -12.89 -3.32 9.65
N ILE A 22 -14.12 -2.90 9.92
CA ILE A 22 -14.43 -1.93 10.98
C ILE A 22 -13.97 -2.53 12.30
N ASP A 23 -13.08 -1.83 13.00
CA ASP A 23 -12.65 -2.27 14.33
C ASP A 23 -13.87 -2.25 15.27
N PRO A 24 -14.23 -3.39 15.91
CA PRO A 24 -15.36 -3.44 16.84
C PRO A 24 -15.20 -2.44 18.00
N ALA A 25 -13.96 -2.09 18.36
CA ALA A 25 -13.68 -1.06 19.37
C ALA A 25 -14.01 0.36 18.89
N LEU A 26 -14.01 0.59 17.57
CA LEU A 26 -14.39 1.85 16.94
C LEU A 26 -15.85 1.88 16.49
N ALA A 27 -16.55 0.73 16.50
CA ALA A 27 -17.95 0.64 16.09
C ALA A 27 -18.87 1.58 16.87
N SER A 28 -18.57 1.85 18.15
CA SER A 28 -19.32 2.80 18.98
C SER A 28 -19.11 4.28 18.61
N LYS A 29 -18.08 4.58 17.81
CA LYS A 29 -17.79 5.93 17.29
C LYS A 29 -18.35 6.16 15.89
N ILE A 30 -18.90 5.13 15.26
CA ILE A 30 -19.51 5.25 13.94
C ILE A 30 -20.79 6.05 14.08
N ASP A 31 -20.83 7.18 13.40
CA ASP A 31 -22.06 7.95 13.25
C ASP A 31 -23.03 7.20 12.33
N SER A 32 -23.88 6.36 12.94
CA SER A 32 -24.88 5.58 12.20
C SER A 32 -25.88 6.46 11.47
N SER A 33 -26.02 7.74 11.86
CA SER A 33 -26.91 8.68 11.20
C SER A 33 -26.53 8.92 9.74
N LEU A 34 -25.25 8.77 9.37
CA LEU A 34 -24.80 8.88 7.99
C LEU A 34 -25.40 7.78 7.10
N LEU A 35 -25.49 6.54 7.60
CA LEU A 35 -26.13 5.44 6.89
C LEU A 35 -27.65 5.56 6.90
N ASP A 36 -28.21 6.00 8.03
CA ASP A 36 -29.66 6.14 8.19
C ASP A 36 -30.22 7.22 7.25
N ASN A 37 -29.48 8.31 7.05
CA ASN A 37 -29.85 9.42 6.16
C ASN A 37 -29.43 9.20 4.70
N ALA A 38 -28.65 8.15 4.38
CA ALA A 38 -28.22 7.87 3.03
C ALA A 38 -29.39 7.37 2.16
N LYS A 39 -29.51 7.93 0.95
CA LYS A 39 -30.40 7.40 -0.10
C LYS A 39 -30.02 5.95 -0.39
N GLU A 40 -31.00 5.12 -0.76
CA GLU A 40 -30.81 3.69 -1.00
C GLU A 40 -29.62 3.38 -1.94
N HIS A 41 -29.53 4.10 -3.07
CA HIS A 41 -28.44 3.94 -4.04
C HIS A 41 -27.08 4.50 -3.59
N HIS A 42 -27.00 5.22 -2.46
CA HIS A 42 -25.75 5.73 -1.88
C HIS A 42 -25.29 4.98 -0.64
N ARG A 43 -26.13 4.08 -0.10
CA ARG A 43 -25.82 3.37 1.16
C ARG A 43 -24.52 2.60 1.09
N GLU A 44 -24.26 1.92 -0.02
CA GLU A 44 -23.03 1.16 -0.22
C GLU A 44 -21.78 2.06 -0.23
N ALA A 45 -21.83 3.18 -0.96
CA ALA A 45 -20.74 4.15 -0.97
C ALA A 45 -20.47 4.76 0.43
N VAL A 46 -21.54 5.06 1.19
CA VAL A 46 -21.41 5.54 2.57
C VAL A 46 -20.82 4.45 3.48
N GLN A 47 -21.22 3.19 3.30
CA GLN A 47 -20.65 2.07 4.06
C GLN A 47 -19.16 1.91 3.77
N PHE A 48 -18.74 2.03 2.50
CA PHE A 48 -17.32 2.02 2.14
C PHE A 48 -16.56 3.21 2.71
N ALA A 49 -17.14 4.42 2.68
CA ALA A 49 -16.52 5.60 3.28
C ALA A 49 -16.36 5.46 4.80
N LEU A 50 -17.37 4.93 5.51
CA LEU A 50 -17.27 4.63 6.94
C LEU A 50 -16.21 3.57 7.21
N THR A 51 -16.13 2.57 6.35
CA THR A 51 -15.12 1.52 6.42
C THR A 51 -13.70 2.07 6.16
N ASP A 52 -13.53 3.08 5.30
CA ASP A 52 -12.26 3.78 5.09
C ASP A 52 -11.88 4.67 6.28
N LEU A 53 -12.86 5.34 6.88
CA LEU A 53 -12.71 6.23 8.02
C LEU A 53 -12.36 5.49 9.32
N TYR A 54 -13.05 4.38 9.58
CA TYR A 54 -13.00 3.67 10.87
C TYR A 54 -12.42 2.26 10.77
N GLY A 55 -12.16 1.78 9.55
CA GLY A 55 -11.57 0.48 9.33
C GLY A 55 -10.12 0.42 9.79
N ARG A 56 -9.70 -0.76 10.23
CA ARG A 56 -8.29 -1.00 10.51
C ARG A 56 -7.52 -1.00 9.20
N ARG A 57 -6.67 0.01 9.03
CA ARG A 57 -5.72 0.16 7.92
C ARG A 57 -4.72 -0.99 7.89
N LYS A 58 -4.51 -1.56 6.71
CA LYS A 58 -3.65 -2.74 6.50
C LYS A 58 -2.81 -2.60 5.23
N GLU A 59 -2.41 -1.39 4.84
CA GLU A 59 -1.64 -1.14 3.62
C GLU A 59 -0.25 -1.77 3.72
N ALA A 60 0.35 -1.72 4.91
CA ALA A 60 1.62 -2.35 5.24
C ALA A 60 1.45 -3.83 5.65
N ILE A 61 2.28 -4.72 5.10
CA ILE A 61 2.30 -6.16 5.46
C ILE A 61 3.18 -6.36 6.70
N PHE A 62 4.37 -5.78 6.67
CA PHE A 62 5.34 -5.83 7.75
C PHE A 62 5.49 -4.46 8.42
N ARG A 63 5.64 -4.50 9.74
CA ARG A 63 6.01 -3.33 10.55
C ARG A 63 7.50 -3.30 10.79
N LEU A 64 8.06 -2.10 10.89
CA LEU A 64 9.45 -1.94 11.29
C LEU A 64 9.60 -2.07 12.82
N PRO A 65 10.82 -2.32 13.32
CA PRO A 65 11.09 -2.21 14.74
C PRO A 65 10.68 -0.83 15.29
N ALA A 66 10.14 -0.78 16.51
CA ALA A 66 9.61 0.44 17.16
C ALA A 66 10.58 1.64 17.17
N ARG A 67 11.90 1.40 17.13
CA ARG A 67 12.91 2.47 17.02
C ARG A 67 12.90 3.14 15.65
N MET A 68 12.77 2.35 14.58
CA MET A 68 12.69 2.85 13.22
C MET A 68 11.35 3.54 12.97
N GLU A 69 10.25 2.99 13.50
CA GLU A 69 8.94 3.65 13.41
C GLU A 69 8.99 5.05 14.03
N ARG A 70 9.50 5.16 15.26
CA ARG A 70 9.68 6.45 15.95
C ARG A 70 10.59 7.38 15.17
N PHE A 71 11.72 6.88 14.67
CA PHE A 71 12.63 7.67 13.85
C PHE A 71 11.92 8.28 12.63
N MET A 72 11.13 7.49 11.90
CA MET A 72 10.37 7.97 10.76
C MET A 72 9.35 9.04 11.15
N CYS A 73 8.56 8.82 12.21
CA CYS A 73 7.55 9.78 12.67
C CYS A 73 8.18 11.10 13.16
N GLU A 74 9.33 11.03 13.83
CA GLU A 74 9.98 12.20 14.43
C GLU A 74 10.82 12.99 13.41
N HIS A 75 11.48 12.30 12.46
CA HIS A 75 12.51 12.90 11.61
C HIS A 75 12.20 12.90 10.12
N MET A 76 11.18 12.16 9.66
CA MET A 76 10.93 11.99 8.22
C MET A 76 9.55 12.44 7.78
N LEU A 77 8.50 12.03 8.49
CA LEU A 77 7.11 12.22 8.06
C LEU A 77 6.56 13.61 8.41
N ASN A 78 5.54 14.09 7.70
CA ASN A 78 4.76 15.27 8.09
C ASN A 78 3.73 14.95 9.18
N ASP A 79 3.15 13.73 9.12
CA ASP A 79 2.14 13.23 10.04
C ASP A 79 2.48 11.80 10.45
N GLU A 80 2.26 11.46 11.71
CA GLU A 80 2.43 10.09 12.20
C GLU A 80 1.44 9.12 11.57
N LYS A 81 0.28 9.62 11.10
CA LYS A 81 -0.73 8.82 10.41
C LYS A 81 -0.27 8.33 9.05
N ASP A 82 0.70 9.01 8.43
CA ASP A 82 1.26 8.63 7.13
C ASP A 82 2.26 7.48 7.21
N LEU A 83 2.54 6.96 8.42
CA LEU A 83 3.50 5.88 8.64
C LEU A 83 3.16 4.61 7.85
N LEU A 84 1.87 4.25 7.77
CA LEU A 84 1.43 3.06 7.02
C LEU A 84 1.63 3.25 5.51
N THR A 85 1.38 4.45 5.00
CA THR A 85 1.63 4.81 3.60
C THR A 85 3.12 4.73 3.28
N ALA A 86 3.97 5.29 4.14
CA ALA A 86 5.42 5.19 4.00
C ALA A 86 5.91 3.73 4.02
N TYR A 87 5.30 2.87 4.83
CA TYR A 87 5.60 1.44 4.86
C TYR A 87 5.17 0.70 3.60
N ALA A 88 4.04 1.05 3.01
CA ALA A 88 3.63 0.47 1.73
C ALA A 88 4.69 0.78 0.66
N PHE A 89 5.14 2.03 0.54
CA PHE A 89 6.19 2.38 -0.41
C PHE A 89 7.53 1.70 -0.11
N LEU A 90 7.94 1.66 1.15
CA LEU A 90 9.18 0.99 1.54
C LEU A 90 9.14 -0.50 1.17
N GLN A 91 8.05 -1.20 1.45
CA GLN A 91 7.91 -2.62 1.14
C GLN A 91 7.91 -2.89 -0.36
N VAL A 92 7.21 -2.06 -1.13
CA VAL A 92 7.22 -2.15 -2.59
C VAL A 92 8.63 -1.89 -3.13
N ALA A 93 9.31 -0.85 -2.67
CA ALA A 93 10.67 -0.53 -3.10
C ALA A 93 11.66 -1.64 -2.75
N LEU A 94 11.61 -2.17 -1.53
CA LEU A 94 12.46 -3.28 -1.09
C LEU A 94 12.18 -4.55 -1.90
N TRP A 95 10.92 -4.87 -2.16
CA TRP A 95 10.54 -6.01 -2.98
C TRP A 95 11.04 -5.87 -4.43
N MET A 96 10.86 -4.70 -5.04
CA MET A 96 11.35 -4.42 -6.40
C MET A 96 12.88 -4.53 -6.47
N ALA A 97 13.58 -3.93 -5.50
CA ALA A 97 15.04 -4.00 -5.43
C ALA A 97 15.52 -5.44 -5.25
N PHE A 98 14.96 -6.17 -4.28
CA PHE A 98 15.26 -7.58 -4.04
C PHE A 98 15.01 -8.43 -5.27
N SER A 99 13.81 -8.34 -5.86
CA SER A 99 13.44 -9.13 -7.02
C SER A 99 14.30 -8.83 -8.24
N THR A 100 14.70 -7.57 -8.43
CA THR A 100 15.60 -7.17 -9.52
C THR A 100 17.00 -7.72 -9.30
N VAL A 101 17.54 -7.65 -8.08
CA VAL A 101 18.85 -8.22 -7.74
C VAL A 101 18.86 -9.73 -7.95
N VAL A 102 17.84 -10.44 -7.49
CA VAL A 102 17.73 -11.89 -7.70
C VAL A 102 17.73 -12.23 -9.18
N GLN A 103 16.89 -11.53 -9.97
CA GLN A 103 16.73 -11.80 -11.40
C GLN A 103 17.99 -11.48 -12.22
N LEU A 104 18.70 -10.39 -11.89
CA LEU A 104 19.82 -9.91 -12.70
C LEU A 104 21.18 -10.42 -12.24
N LEU A 105 21.37 -10.66 -10.93
CA LEU A 105 22.70 -10.93 -10.36
C LEU A 105 22.84 -12.35 -9.79
N ILE A 106 21.73 -13.01 -9.44
CA ILE A 106 21.78 -14.33 -8.77
C ILE A 106 21.41 -15.44 -9.75
N ILE A 107 20.35 -15.26 -10.52
CA ILE A 107 19.85 -16.30 -11.44
C ILE A 107 20.53 -16.14 -12.81
N PRO A 108 21.19 -17.19 -13.34
CA PRO A 108 21.77 -17.14 -14.69
C PRO A 108 20.67 -16.95 -15.75
N TRP A 109 20.88 -16.02 -16.69
CA TRP A 109 19.90 -15.63 -17.71
C TRP A 109 19.42 -16.76 -18.64
N GLU A 110 20.27 -17.77 -18.84
CA GLU A 110 20.05 -18.92 -19.74
C GLU A 110 19.40 -20.08 -18.99
N SER A 111 19.26 -19.97 -17.68
CA SER A 111 18.70 -21.02 -16.85
C SER A 111 17.17 -21.01 -16.89
N ALA A 112 16.58 -22.21 -16.91
CA ALA A 112 15.14 -22.39 -16.69
C ALA A 112 14.66 -21.79 -15.35
N TYR A 113 15.54 -21.65 -14.35
CA TYR A 113 15.21 -21.00 -13.08
C TYR A 113 14.78 -19.53 -13.23
N SER A 114 15.26 -18.84 -14.27
CA SER A 114 14.84 -17.47 -14.61
C SER A 114 13.35 -17.42 -14.92
N TRP A 115 12.83 -18.40 -15.65
CA TRP A 115 11.39 -18.51 -15.95
C TRP A 115 10.58 -18.86 -14.70
N TYR A 116 11.10 -19.72 -13.82
CA TYR A 116 10.41 -20.04 -12.57
C TYR A 116 10.32 -18.85 -11.61
N TRP A 117 11.30 -17.93 -11.63
CA TRP A 117 11.27 -16.72 -10.81
C TRP A 117 10.14 -15.74 -11.18
N ILE A 118 9.62 -15.81 -12.41
CA ILE A 118 8.47 -15.01 -12.82
C ILE A 118 7.25 -15.29 -11.94
N LEU A 119 7.06 -16.53 -11.50
CA LEU A 119 5.88 -16.91 -10.69
C LEU A 119 5.83 -16.16 -9.33
N PRO A 120 6.84 -16.24 -8.45
CA PRO A 120 6.84 -15.47 -7.21
C PRO A 120 6.92 -13.96 -7.49
N HIS A 121 7.63 -13.52 -8.53
CA HIS A 121 7.65 -12.10 -8.92
C HIS A 121 6.23 -11.58 -9.19
N VAL A 122 5.51 -12.21 -10.12
CA VAL A 122 4.16 -11.80 -10.50
C VAL A 122 3.18 -11.95 -9.33
N ALA A 123 3.25 -13.05 -8.57
CA ALA A 123 2.35 -13.26 -7.45
C ALA A 123 2.45 -12.13 -6.39
N VAL A 124 3.66 -11.69 -6.07
CA VAL A 124 3.84 -10.62 -5.07
C VAL A 124 3.62 -9.24 -5.69
N THR A 125 4.20 -8.98 -6.87
CA THR A 125 4.08 -7.68 -7.56
C THR A 125 2.64 -7.38 -7.97
N TRP A 126 1.93 -8.35 -8.55
CA TRP A 126 0.58 -8.17 -9.11
C TRP A 126 -0.54 -8.76 -8.27
N GLY A 127 -0.25 -9.72 -7.38
CA GLY A 127 -1.26 -10.26 -6.46
C GLY A 127 -1.33 -9.48 -5.15
N LEU A 128 -0.17 -9.16 -4.57
CA LEU A 128 -0.10 -8.67 -3.20
C LEU A 128 0.02 -7.14 -3.10
N PHE A 129 0.88 -6.52 -3.91
CA PHE A 129 1.19 -5.10 -3.80
C PHE A 129 0.33 -4.09 -4.59
N PRO A 130 -0.37 -4.39 -5.70
CA PRO A 130 -0.92 -3.31 -6.54
C PRO A 130 -1.95 -2.45 -5.83
N GLN A 131 -2.93 -3.07 -5.18
CA GLN A 131 -3.99 -2.32 -4.50
C GLN A 131 -3.43 -1.47 -3.36
N ARG A 132 -2.48 -2.02 -2.58
CA ARG A 132 -1.80 -1.30 -1.48
C ARG A 132 -1.00 -0.13 -2.02
N PHE A 133 -0.25 -0.35 -3.09
CA PHE A 133 0.58 0.67 -3.72
C PHE A 133 -0.26 1.79 -4.32
N ILE A 134 -1.29 1.45 -5.10
CA ILE A 134 -2.18 2.44 -5.74
C ILE A 134 -2.91 3.26 -4.67
N LEU A 135 -3.43 2.63 -3.62
CA LEU A 135 -4.08 3.34 -2.52
C LEU A 135 -3.10 4.28 -1.79
N ALA A 136 -1.90 3.80 -1.47
CA ALA A 136 -0.87 4.63 -0.85
C ALA A 136 -0.45 5.80 -1.75
N MET A 137 -0.28 5.54 -3.05
CA MET A 137 0.05 6.55 -4.06
C MET A 137 -1.06 7.60 -4.23
N HIS A 138 -2.32 7.19 -4.14
CA HIS A 138 -3.47 8.10 -4.18
C HIS A 138 -3.42 9.12 -3.04
N TYR A 139 -3.25 8.66 -1.79
CA TYR A 139 -3.11 9.57 -0.67
C TYR A 139 -1.86 10.46 -0.80
N ALA A 140 -0.74 9.90 -1.26
CA ALA A 140 0.50 10.64 -1.48
C ALA A 140 0.38 11.75 -2.55
N ALA A 141 -0.52 11.57 -3.52
CA ALA A 141 -0.76 12.57 -4.57
C ALA A 141 -1.45 13.82 -4.05
N HIS A 142 -2.30 13.68 -3.03
CA HIS A 142 -3.02 14.81 -2.43
C HIS A 142 -2.23 15.51 -1.33
N ARG A 143 -1.30 14.81 -0.67
CA ARG A 143 -0.48 15.38 0.42
C ARG A 143 0.93 14.78 0.41
N PRO A 144 1.99 15.61 0.51
CA PRO A 144 3.34 15.11 0.68
C PRO A 144 3.50 14.38 2.02
N ILE A 145 4.06 13.18 1.97
CA ILE A 145 4.25 12.31 3.14
C ILE A 145 5.53 12.69 3.89
N PHE A 146 6.64 12.84 3.15
CA PHE A 146 7.93 13.18 3.72
C PHE A 146 8.08 14.70 3.86
N SER A 147 8.60 15.12 5.01
CA SER A 147 8.72 16.51 5.39
C SER A 147 9.97 17.15 4.79
N THR A 148 9.77 18.14 3.92
CA THR A 148 10.88 18.97 3.39
C THR A 148 11.58 19.76 4.47
N ALA A 149 10.88 20.17 5.53
CA ALA A 149 11.47 20.83 6.68
C ALA A 149 12.44 19.93 7.47
N ARG A 150 12.18 18.62 7.51
CA ARG A 150 13.00 17.66 8.27
C ARG A 150 14.08 16.99 7.43
N MET A 151 13.83 16.74 6.14
CA MET A 151 14.74 15.99 5.27
C MET A 151 15.32 16.81 4.10
N GLY A 152 14.93 18.06 3.92
CA GLY A 152 15.38 18.90 2.81
C GLY A 152 15.01 18.31 1.44
N TRP A 153 15.99 18.32 0.51
CA TRP A 153 15.81 17.84 -0.86
C TRP A 153 15.49 16.34 -0.96
N ALA A 154 15.91 15.54 0.03
CA ALA A 154 15.62 14.12 0.05
C ALA A 154 14.12 13.83 0.18
N ALA A 155 13.36 14.68 0.89
CA ALA A 155 11.91 14.56 0.95
C ALA A 155 11.26 14.74 -0.42
N THR A 156 11.75 15.67 -1.24
CA THR A 156 11.23 15.87 -2.60
C THR A 156 11.38 14.59 -3.42
N LEU A 157 12.57 13.98 -3.42
CA LEU A 157 12.78 12.73 -4.14
C LEU A 157 11.90 11.60 -3.62
N LEU A 158 11.77 11.45 -2.30
CA LEU A 158 10.96 10.39 -1.71
C LEU A 158 9.45 10.57 -1.95
N ASN A 159 8.96 11.81 -2.04
CA ASN A 159 7.57 12.09 -2.39
C ASN A 159 7.28 11.87 -3.88
N GLU A 160 8.25 12.13 -4.76
CA GLU A 160 8.13 11.95 -6.21
C GLU A 160 8.35 10.49 -6.67
N ALA A 161 9.15 9.73 -5.92
CA ALA A 161 9.54 8.36 -6.29
C ALA A 161 8.36 7.40 -6.52
N PRO A 162 7.28 7.40 -5.71
CA PRO A 162 6.12 6.55 -5.97
C PRO A 162 5.54 6.75 -7.37
N GLN A 163 5.31 8.00 -7.78
CA GLN A 163 4.63 8.30 -9.05
C GLN A 163 5.55 8.25 -10.27
N ASN A 164 6.85 8.53 -10.09
CA ASN A 164 7.79 8.62 -11.21
C ASN A 164 8.64 7.36 -11.40
N VAL A 165 8.84 6.57 -10.34
CA VAL A 165 9.71 5.38 -10.37
C VAL A 165 8.89 4.12 -10.14
N LEU A 166 8.23 4.01 -8.98
CA LEU A 166 7.57 2.76 -8.56
C LEU A 166 6.34 2.43 -9.41
N SER A 167 5.59 3.43 -9.85
CA SER A 167 4.40 3.30 -10.70
C SER A 167 4.64 2.51 -12.00
N ASN A 168 5.83 2.64 -12.61
CA ASN A 168 6.15 1.96 -13.86
C ASN A 168 6.13 0.43 -13.71
N TYR A 169 6.44 -0.10 -12.52
CA TYR A 169 6.38 -1.53 -12.23
C TYR A 169 4.94 -2.07 -12.15
N PHE A 170 3.95 -1.17 -12.07
CA PHE A 170 2.52 -1.48 -12.05
C PHE A 170 1.82 -1.03 -13.35
N GLY A 171 2.57 -0.80 -14.42
CA GLY A 171 2.02 -0.42 -15.73
C GLY A 171 1.47 1.00 -15.81
N LEU A 172 1.77 1.85 -14.83
CA LEU A 172 1.41 3.27 -14.83
C LEU A 172 2.63 4.09 -15.27
N PRO A 173 2.56 4.80 -16.41
CA PRO A 173 3.68 5.64 -16.85
C PRO A 173 4.02 6.73 -15.84
N ALA A 174 5.30 7.06 -15.72
CA ALA A 174 5.78 8.14 -14.86
C ALA A 174 5.00 9.45 -15.11
N GLY A 175 4.54 10.09 -14.04
CA GLY A 175 3.77 11.34 -14.10
C GLY A 175 2.32 11.22 -14.60
N ALA A 176 1.91 10.08 -15.17
CA ALA A 176 0.54 9.90 -15.66
C ALA A 176 -0.50 10.00 -14.52
N TYR A 177 -0.15 9.51 -13.34
CA TYR A 177 -1.03 9.59 -12.16
C TYR A 177 -1.25 11.03 -11.70
N TYR A 178 -0.19 11.85 -11.70
CA TYR A 178 -0.30 13.28 -11.42
C TYR A 178 -1.20 13.98 -12.44
N LEU A 179 -0.98 13.75 -13.73
CA LEU A 179 -1.81 14.33 -14.79
C LEU A 179 -3.29 13.95 -14.65
N HIS A 180 -3.56 12.69 -14.29
CA HIS A 180 -4.92 12.20 -14.07
C HIS A 180 -5.63 12.89 -12.89
N HIS A 181 -4.90 13.25 -11.82
CA HIS A 181 -5.50 13.83 -10.61
C HIS A 181 -5.44 15.36 -10.52
N ALA A 182 -4.49 16.01 -11.21
CA ALA A 182 -4.26 17.45 -11.10
C ALA A 182 -4.78 18.27 -12.29
N VAL A 183 -5.00 17.65 -13.45
CA VAL A 183 -5.34 18.34 -14.70
C VAL A 183 -6.76 17.99 -15.20
N VAL A 184 -7.35 16.91 -14.69
CA VAL A 184 -8.74 16.49 -14.97
C VAL A 184 -9.66 16.97 -13.87
#